data_AF-A0A6L3X555-F1
#
_entry.id   AF-A0A6L3X555-F1
#
_cell.length_a   1.000
_cell.length_b   1.000
_cell.length_c   1.000
_cell.angle_alpha   90.00
_cell.angle_beta   90.00
_cell.angle_gamma   90.00
#
_symmetry.space_group_name_H-M   'P 1'
#
loop_
_entity.id
_entity.type
_entity.pdbx_description
1 polymer ?
#
loop_
_entity_poly.entity_id
_entity_poly.type
_entity_poly.pdbx_seq_one_letter_code
_entity_poly.pdbx_strand_id
1 'polypeptide(L)'
;LLPRRWQFRDPTFWQLHLMTNTPLRSGDSDRGLETSRISDLFLRQFDHFDLRDSEVSFITLSGQRAELAIPQLTWLNGKDRHRAEGQVNLSSLNGQHGVMQVRMDLRDDNGLLNNGRVWLQADDVDVKPWLGEWLQQNMQLETARFSLEGWMTLTNGTFASGDIWLKQGGAGWKGENHQHQLSVDNLTAHVTQDKGGWQFAIPDTRISMDNKPWPRGALTLAWMPEQDVGGRNGKRSDELRIRASNLDLTAIEGLRSMAAKLSPE
;
A
#
# COMPACT_ATOMS: atom_id res chain seq x y z
N LEU A 1 -26.57 -28.46 -23.10
CA LEU A 1 -26.79 -27.08 -23.58
C LEU A 1 -25.71 -26.20 -22.97
N LEU A 2 -24.73 -25.75 -23.75
CA LEU A 2 -23.78 -24.73 -23.30
C LEU A 2 -24.55 -23.40 -23.19
N PRO A 3 -24.50 -22.66 -22.07
CA PRO A 3 -25.13 -21.35 -22.01
C PRO A 3 -24.43 -20.44 -23.01
N ARG A 4 -25.19 -19.89 -23.97
CA ARG A 4 -24.72 -18.79 -24.82
C ARG A 4 -24.47 -17.58 -23.92
N ARG A 5 -23.23 -17.40 -23.49
CA ARG A 5 -22.79 -16.20 -22.79
C ARG A 5 -22.21 -15.26 -23.81
N TRP A 6 -22.73 -14.03 -23.88
CA TRP A 6 -22.17 -12.98 -24.72
C TRP A 6 -20.77 -12.62 -24.17
N GLN A 7 -19.75 -12.77 -25.00
CA GLN A 7 -18.38 -12.35 -24.69
C GLN A 7 -18.03 -11.21 -25.64
N PHE A 8 -17.60 -10.08 -25.08
CA PHE A 8 -17.11 -8.97 -25.87
C PHE A 8 -15.59 -9.00 -25.88
N ARG A 9 -15.02 -8.78 -27.06
CA ARG A 9 -13.58 -8.71 -27.26
C ARG A 9 -13.21 -7.24 -27.45
N ASP A 10 -12.25 -6.80 -26.65
CA ASP A 10 -11.58 -5.51 -26.80
C ASP A 10 -12.47 -4.25 -26.68
N PRO A 11 -13.51 -4.18 -25.81
CA PRO A 11 -14.15 -2.91 -25.55
C PRO A 11 -13.18 -1.91 -24.92
N THR A 12 -13.25 -0.66 -25.40
CA THR A 12 -12.62 0.49 -24.73
C THR A 12 -13.70 1.29 -24.03
N PHE A 13 -13.56 1.45 -22.71
CA PHE A 13 -14.42 2.28 -21.89
C PHE A 13 -13.77 3.65 -21.69
N TRP A 14 -14.39 4.67 -22.25
CA TRP A 14 -13.99 6.07 -22.07
C TRP A 14 -14.80 6.69 -20.95
N GLN A 15 -14.15 7.45 -20.05
CA GLN A 15 -14.82 8.23 -19.01
C GLN A 15 -15.77 7.38 -18.14
N LEU A 16 -15.36 6.14 -17.86
CA LEU A 16 -16.10 5.26 -16.98
C LEU A 16 -15.88 5.72 -15.54
N HIS A 17 -16.97 6.08 -14.85
CA HIS A 17 -16.94 6.38 -13.42
C HIS A 17 -17.47 5.19 -12.63
N LEU A 18 -16.58 4.58 -11.85
CA LEU A 18 -16.91 3.48 -10.95
C LEU A 18 -16.89 3.99 -9.51
N MET A 19 -17.88 3.60 -8.71
CA MET A 19 -17.91 3.92 -7.29
C MET A 19 -18.02 2.63 -6.48
N THR A 20 -17.11 2.46 -5.52
CA THR A 20 -17.20 1.40 -4.50
C THR A 20 -17.28 2.02 -3.12
N ASN A 21 -18.17 1.47 -2.29
CA ASN A 21 -18.30 1.83 -0.88
C ASN A 21 -17.62 0.78 0.02
N THR A 22 -17.03 -0.27 -0.55
CA THR A 22 -16.30 -1.29 0.20
C THR A 22 -14.89 -0.75 0.48
N PRO A 23 -14.52 -0.52 1.76
CA PRO A 23 -13.13 -0.18 2.07
C PRO A 23 -12.24 -1.37 1.71
N LEU A 24 -11.03 -1.12 1.21
CA LEU A 24 -10.01 -2.15 0.93
C LEU A 24 -9.49 -2.74 2.27
N ARG A 25 -10.32 -3.51 2.97
CA ARG A 25 -9.97 -4.18 4.22
C ARG A 25 -9.37 -5.54 3.92
N SER A 26 -8.07 -5.69 4.18
CA SER A 26 -7.43 -6.99 4.40
C SER A 26 -7.73 -7.39 5.85
N GLY A 27 -8.63 -8.36 6.10
CA GLY A 27 -8.71 -8.94 7.43
C GLY A 27 -9.98 -9.65 7.90
N ASP A 28 -11.03 -9.84 7.09
CA ASP A 28 -12.17 -10.67 7.53
C ASP A 28 -12.36 -11.87 6.60
N SER A 29 -12.06 -13.04 7.16
CA SER A 29 -11.79 -14.31 6.48
C SER A 29 -13.03 -15.05 5.96
N ASP A 30 -14.06 -14.34 5.51
CA ASP A 30 -15.21 -15.00 4.88
C ASP A 30 -15.91 -14.18 3.78
N ARG A 31 -15.36 -12.99 3.43
CA ARG A 31 -15.82 -12.19 2.29
C ARG A 31 -14.63 -11.48 1.67
N GLY A 32 -13.95 -12.15 0.73
CA GLY A 32 -13.07 -11.43 -0.20
C GLY A 32 -13.85 -10.30 -0.88
N LEU A 33 -13.13 -9.30 -1.43
CA LEU A 33 -13.66 -8.12 -2.11
C LEU A 33 -15.08 -8.39 -2.67
N GLU A 34 -16.15 -7.94 -1.98
CA GLU A 34 -17.51 -8.25 -2.43
C GLU A 34 -17.64 -7.76 -3.87
N THR A 35 -17.67 -8.72 -4.79
CA THR A 35 -17.75 -8.45 -6.21
C THR A 35 -19.14 -7.88 -6.45
N SER A 36 -19.22 -6.55 -6.51
CA SER A 36 -20.40 -5.88 -7.05
C SER A 36 -20.75 -6.53 -8.41
N ARG A 37 -22.02 -6.48 -8.84
CA ARG A 37 -22.41 -6.96 -10.18
C ARG A 37 -21.56 -6.36 -11.30
N ILE A 38 -20.94 -5.21 -11.04
CA ILE A 38 -20.01 -4.51 -11.93
C ILE A 38 -18.66 -5.24 -11.96
N SER A 39 -18.12 -5.69 -10.84
CA SER A 39 -16.89 -6.49 -10.78
C SER A 39 -17.03 -7.79 -11.57
N ASP A 40 -18.16 -8.50 -11.41
CA ASP A 40 -18.44 -9.73 -12.18
C ASP A 40 -18.56 -9.48 -13.70
N LEU A 41 -19.04 -8.29 -14.10
CA LEU A 41 -19.08 -7.88 -15.50
C LEU A 41 -17.64 -7.75 -16.04
N PHE A 42 -16.80 -6.93 -15.41
CA PHE A 42 -15.44 -6.66 -15.89
C PHE A 42 -14.51 -7.87 -15.82
N LEU A 43 -14.66 -8.73 -14.82
CA LEU A 43 -13.79 -9.90 -14.64
C LEU A 43 -14.20 -11.09 -15.51
N ARG A 44 -15.49 -11.23 -15.86
CA ARG A 44 -16.00 -12.47 -16.46
C ARG A 44 -16.69 -12.32 -17.82
N GLN A 45 -17.05 -11.10 -18.25
CA GLN A 45 -17.75 -10.88 -19.53
C GLN A 45 -16.84 -10.33 -20.64
N PHE A 46 -15.69 -9.77 -20.25
CA PHE A 46 -14.70 -9.22 -21.18
C PHE A 46 -13.44 -10.06 -21.11
N ASP A 47 -12.97 -10.58 -22.24
CA ASP A 47 -11.68 -11.31 -22.27
C ASP A 47 -10.50 -10.32 -22.19
N HIS A 48 -10.67 -9.14 -22.77
CA HIS A 48 -9.71 -8.05 -22.77
C HIS A 48 -10.49 -6.74 -22.86
N PHE A 49 -10.07 -5.70 -22.15
CA PHE A 49 -10.67 -4.37 -22.26
C PHE A 49 -9.68 -3.27 -21.90
N ASP A 50 -9.94 -2.08 -22.41
CA ASP A 50 -9.18 -0.87 -22.09
C ASP A 50 -10.06 0.12 -21.32
N LEU A 51 -9.46 0.78 -20.34
CA LEU A 51 -10.00 1.95 -19.67
C LEU A 51 -9.21 3.18 -20.13
N ARG A 52 -9.92 4.24 -20.51
CA ARG A 52 -9.35 5.52 -20.94
C ARG A 52 -10.05 6.66 -20.21
N ASP A 53 -9.28 7.60 -19.67
CA ASP A 53 -9.78 8.76 -18.93
C ASP A 53 -10.90 8.40 -17.93
N SER A 54 -10.75 7.24 -17.29
CA SER A 54 -11.74 6.65 -16.39
C SER A 54 -11.41 6.98 -14.94
N GLU A 55 -12.33 6.69 -14.03
CA GLU A 55 -12.17 7.03 -12.62
C GLU A 55 -12.78 5.96 -11.72
N VAL A 56 -12.08 5.65 -10.62
CA VAL A 56 -12.58 4.78 -9.56
C VAL A 56 -12.60 5.54 -8.25
N SER A 57 -13.79 5.75 -7.70
CA SER A 57 -13.99 6.34 -6.38
C SER A 57 -14.15 5.25 -5.33
N PHE A 58 -13.35 5.28 -4.26
CA PHE A 58 -13.33 4.27 -3.21
C PHE A 58 -13.18 4.89 -1.82
N ILE A 59 -13.51 4.13 -0.78
CA ILE A 59 -13.23 4.50 0.60
C ILE A 59 -11.84 3.97 0.97
N THR A 60 -10.94 4.90 1.32
CA THR A 60 -9.58 4.59 1.79
C THR A 60 -9.58 3.90 3.15
N LEU A 61 -8.43 3.36 3.58
CA LEU A 61 -8.29 2.79 4.93
C LEU A 61 -8.56 3.81 6.05
N SER A 62 -8.42 5.10 5.76
CA SER A 62 -8.77 6.19 6.67
C SER A 62 -10.26 6.56 6.66
N GLY A 63 -11.10 5.91 5.85
CA GLY A 63 -12.53 6.23 5.76
C GLY A 63 -12.85 7.43 4.87
N GLN A 64 -11.84 8.13 4.34
CA GLN A 64 -12.04 9.22 3.40
C GLN A 64 -12.32 8.69 2.00
N ARG A 65 -13.17 9.41 1.25
CA ARG A 65 -13.38 9.16 -0.18
C ARG A 65 -12.14 9.58 -0.94
N ALA A 66 -11.61 8.70 -1.79
CA ALA A 66 -10.55 9.01 -2.71
C ALA A 66 -10.94 8.64 -4.14
N GLU A 67 -10.41 9.38 -5.10
CA GLU A 67 -10.67 9.22 -6.53
C GLU A 67 -9.37 8.83 -7.23
N LEU A 68 -9.36 7.63 -7.80
CA LEU A 68 -8.27 7.14 -8.63
C LEU A 68 -8.61 7.43 -10.09
N ALA A 69 -7.97 8.44 -10.67
CA ALA A 69 -7.99 8.66 -12.10
C ALA A 69 -7.17 7.57 -12.80
N ILE A 70 -7.71 7.07 -13.90
CA ILE A 70 -7.12 6.03 -14.75
C ILE A 70 -6.99 6.62 -16.15
N PRO A 71 -5.89 7.33 -16.47
CA PRO A 71 -5.65 7.86 -17.81
C PRO A 71 -5.67 6.75 -18.87
N GLN A 72 -5.00 5.64 -18.57
CA GLN A 72 -4.97 4.48 -19.44
C GLN A 72 -4.70 3.22 -18.62
N LEU A 73 -5.53 2.20 -18.79
CA LEU A 73 -5.26 0.87 -18.25
C LEU A 73 -5.77 -0.19 -19.22
N THR A 74 -4.94 -1.19 -19.48
CA THR A 74 -5.30 -2.36 -20.28
C THR A 74 -5.45 -3.54 -19.34
N TRP A 75 -6.54 -4.27 -19.50
CA TRP A 75 -6.87 -5.43 -18.70
C TRP A 75 -7.08 -6.66 -19.59
N LEU A 76 -6.54 -7.80 -19.15
CA LEU A 76 -6.59 -9.08 -19.84
C LEU A 76 -7.05 -10.18 -18.88
N ASN A 77 -8.23 -10.71 -19.13
CA ASN A 77 -8.83 -11.83 -18.43
C ASN A 77 -8.52 -13.15 -19.15
N GLY A 78 -7.92 -14.07 -18.42
CA GLY A 78 -7.88 -15.50 -18.74
C GLY A 78 -8.94 -16.26 -17.97
N LYS A 79 -8.84 -17.61 -17.97
CA LYS A 79 -9.78 -18.47 -17.25
C LYS A 79 -9.74 -18.25 -15.73
N ASP A 80 -8.54 -18.18 -15.18
CA ASP A 80 -8.22 -18.10 -13.75
C ASP A 80 -7.07 -17.11 -13.50
N ARG A 81 -6.67 -16.33 -14.52
CA ARG A 81 -5.53 -15.42 -14.47
C ARG A 81 -5.92 -14.09 -15.08
N HIS A 82 -5.70 -13.02 -14.32
CA HIS A 82 -6.10 -11.66 -14.65
C HIS A 82 -4.88 -10.77 -14.60
N ARG A 83 -4.61 -10.07 -15.70
CA ARG A 83 -3.47 -9.18 -15.83
C ARG A 83 -3.94 -7.79 -16.16
N ALA A 84 -3.28 -6.79 -15.62
CA ALA A 84 -3.46 -5.42 -16.06
C ALA A 84 -2.15 -4.66 -16.02
N GLU A 85 -2.06 -3.67 -16.91
CA GLU A 85 -0.96 -2.74 -17.00
C GLU A 85 -1.50 -1.36 -17.36
N GLY A 86 -1.01 -0.31 -16.72
CA GLY A 86 -1.48 1.02 -17.01
C GLY A 86 -0.87 2.10 -16.13
N GLN A 87 -1.49 3.26 -16.21
CA GLN A 87 -1.20 4.43 -15.43
C GLN A 87 -2.41 4.77 -14.57
N VAL A 88 -2.13 5.19 -13.35
CA VAL A 88 -3.13 5.69 -12.41
C VAL A 88 -2.62 6.96 -11.76
N ASN A 89 -3.51 7.85 -11.35
CA ASN A 89 -3.17 9.05 -10.61
C ASN A 89 -4.22 9.22 -9.52
N LEU A 90 -3.79 9.53 -8.30
CA LEU A 90 -4.74 9.90 -7.26
C LEU A 90 -5.04 11.38 -7.40
N SER A 91 -6.30 11.65 -7.70
CA SER A 91 -6.86 12.99 -7.61
C SER A 91 -7.43 13.12 -6.21
N SER A 92 -6.93 14.07 -5.42
CA SER A 92 -7.62 14.51 -4.20
C SER A 92 -8.18 15.91 -4.43
N LEU A 93 -9.07 16.33 -3.54
CA LEU A 93 -9.59 17.70 -3.47
C LEU A 93 -8.46 18.75 -3.44
N ASN A 94 -7.24 18.36 -3.03
CA ASN A 94 -6.07 19.23 -2.87
C ASN A 94 -5.06 19.17 -4.04
N GLY A 95 -5.36 18.49 -5.15
CA GLY A 95 -4.54 18.51 -6.37
C GLY A 95 -4.22 17.14 -6.97
N GLN A 96 -3.40 17.16 -8.03
CA GLN A 96 -2.85 15.96 -8.68
C GLN A 96 -1.60 15.50 -7.92
N HIS A 97 -1.57 14.24 -7.49
CA HIS A 97 -0.49 13.70 -6.65
C HIS A 97 0.60 12.94 -7.41
N GLY A 98 0.48 12.92 -8.75
CA GLY A 98 1.46 12.40 -9.69
C GLY A 98 1.04 11.06 -10.31
N VAL A 99 1.55 10.78 -11.50
CA VAL A 99 1.21 9.58 -12.26
C VAL A 99 2.04 8.39 -11.77
N MET A 100 1.37 7.27 -11.52
CA MET A 100 1.98 6.02 -11.12
C MET A 100 1.73 4.97 -12.20
N GLN A 101 2.76 4.17 -12.49
CA GLN A 101 2.64 2.99 -13.33
C GLN A 101 2.24 1.80 -12.47
N VAL A 102 1.30 1.00 -12.93
CA VAL A 102 0.82 -0.19 -12.24
C VAL A 102 0.85 -1.39 -13.17
N ARG A 103 1.27 -2.54 -12.63
CA ARG A 103 1.13 -3.85 -13.25
C ARG A 103 0.58 -4.82 -12.24
N MET A 104 -0.26 -5.72 -12.69
CA MET A 104 -0.79 -6.79 -11.85
C MET A 104 -0.87 -8.10 -12.64
N ASP A 105 -0.62 -9.19 -11.94
CA ASP A 105 -0.79 -10.56 -12.41
C ASP A 105 -1.37 -11.36 -11.25
N LEU A 106 -2.69 -11.49 -11.27
CA LEU A 106 -3.51 -12.08 -10.23
C LEU A 106 -4.18 -13.33 -10.75
N ARG A 107 -4.49 -14.24 -9.85
CA ARG A 107 -5.29 -15.43 -10.10
C ARG A 107 -6.60 -15.35 -9.33
N ASP A 108 -7.59 -16.00 -9.91
CA ASP A 108 -8.92 -16.16 -9.34
C ASP A 108 -9.08 -17.61 -8.85
N ASP A 109 -9.28 -17.79 -7.55
CA ASP A 109 -9.93 -18.99 -7.02
C ASP A 109 -11.30 -18.63 -6.44
N ASN A 110 -12.34 -19.36 -6.86
CA ASN A 110 -13.72 -19.23 -6.40
C ASN A 110 -14.41 -17.88 -6.69
N GLY A 111 -13.97 -17.14 -7.71
CA GLY A 111 -14.57 -15.88 -8.13
C GLY A 111 -13.96 -14.62 -7.51
N LEU A 112 -12.80 -14.75 -6.85
CA LEU A 112 -12.13 -13.67 -6.12
C LEU A 112 -10.66 -13.60 -6.57
N LEU A 113 -10.21 -12.40 -6.98
CA LEU A 113 -8.80 -12.12 -7.23
C LEU A 113 -8.02 -12.22 -5.92
N ASN A 114 -7.34 -13.33 -5.69
CA ASN A 114 -6.88 -13.71 -4.35
C ASN A 114 -5.38 -14.01 -4.29
N ASN A 115 -4.75 -14.41 -5.39
CA ASN A 115 -3.37 -14.90 -5.39
C ASN A 115 -2.56 -14.23 -6.50
N GLY A 116 -1.40 -13.66 -6.20
CA GLY A 116 -0.53 -13.13 -7.26
C GLY A 116 0.32 -11.95 -6.83
N ARG A 117 0.75 -11.15 -7.81
CA ARG A 117 1.65 -10.02 -7.58
C ARG A 117 1.12 -8.74 -8.22
N VAL A 118 1.32 -7.65 -7.49
CA VAL A 118 1.09 -6.28 -7.94
C VAL A 118 2.41 -5.54 -7.90
N TRP A 119 2.69 -4.75 -8.93
CA TRP A 119 3.84 -3.87 -9.02
C TRP A 119 3.36 -2.44 -9.24
N LEU A 120 4.03 -1.50 -8.59
CA LEU A 120 3.76 -0.08 -8.70
C LEU A 120 5.07 0.70 -8.78
N GLN A 121 5.13 1.71 -9.64
CA GLN A 121 6.22 2.68 -9.68
C GLN A 121 5.65 4.09 -9.75
N ALA A 122 6.28 5.00 -9.04
CA ALA A 122 5.94 6.41 -9.05
C ALA A 122 7.20 7.26 -8.92
N ASP A 123 7.27 8.37 -9.65
CA ASP A 123 8.39 9.30 -9.59
C ASP A 123 7.91 10.64 -9.01
N ASP A 124 8.58 11.12 -7.96
CA ASP A 124 8.30 12.36 -7.24
C ASP A 124 6.80 12.59 -6.92
N VAL A 125 6.18 11.63 -6.24
CA VAL A 125 4.77 11.70 -5.84
C VAL A 125 4.59 12.21 -4.42
N ASP A 126 3.57 13.04 -4.20
CA ASP A 126 3.14 13.42 -2.85
C ASP A 126 2.41 12.24 -2.21
N VAL A 127 3.05 11.62 -1.22
CA VAL A 127 2.51 10.43 -0.57
C VAL A 127 1.55 10.78 0.57
N LYS A 128 1.45 12.05 0.99
CA LYS A 128 0.61 12.44 2.13
C LYS A 128 -0.83 11.91 2.03
N PRO A 129 -1.55 12.05 0.90
CA PRO A 129 -2.94 11.59 0.80
C PRO A 129 -3.12 10.09 1.00
N TRP A 130 -2.05 9.31 0.80
CA TRP A 130 -2.04 7.86 0.95
C TRP A 130 -1.73 7.40 2.38
N LEU A 131 -1.17 8.29 3.20
CA LEU A 131 -0.91 7.99 4.61
C LEU A 131 -2.23 7.92 5.37
N GLY A 132 -2.37 6.95 6.25
CA GLY A 132 -3.55 6.82 7.10
C GLY A 132 -3.80 8.10 7.92
N GLU A 133 -5.07 8.41 8.18
CA GLU A 133 -5.49 9.64 8.86
C GLU A 133 -4.79 9.81 10.21
N TRP A 134 -4.57 8.71 10.95
CA TRP A 134 -3.80 8.74 12.19
C TRP A 134 -2.37 9.27 11.98
N LEU A 135 -1.66 8.83 10.94
CA LEU A 135 -0.31 9.34 10.62
C LEU A 135 -0.38 10.81 10.19
N GLN A 136 -1.35 11.20 9.36
CA GLN A 136 -1.49 12.58 8.91
C GLN A 136 -1.75 13.54 10.09
N GLN A 137 -2.68 13.18 10.97
CA GLN A 137 -3.08 14.00 12.12
C GLN A 137 -1.96 14.12 13.15
N ASN A 138 -1.28 13.01 13.46
CA ASN A 138 -0.25 13.00 14.49
C ASN A 138 1.07 13.56 13.98
N MET A 139 1.51 13.18 12.79
CA MET A 139 2.84 13.58 12.30
C MET A 139 2.89 15.02 11.79
N GLN A 140 1.75 15.62 11.40
CA GLN A 140 1.68 16.98 10.84
C GLN A 140 2.74 17.21 9.74
N LEU A 141 2.80 16.28 8.79
CA LEU A 141 3.73 16.33 7.67
C LEU A 141 3.43 17.55 6.79
N GLU A 142 4.39 18.45 6.66
CA GLU A 142 4.34 19.57 5.73
C GLU A 142 4.60 19.09 4.31
N THR A 143 5.61 18.22 4.15
CA THR A 143 5.99 17.59 2.88
C THR A 143 6.18 16.09 3.06
N ALA A 144 5.84 15.30 2.03
CA ALA A 144 6.24 13.91 1.92
C ALA A 144 6.25 13.54 0.43
N ARG A 145 7.41 13.66 -0.22
CA ARG A 145 7.56 13.40 -1.66
C ARG A 145 8.60 12.33 -1.91
N PHE A 146 8.23 11.32 -2.69
CA PHE A 146 9.10 10.17 -2.95
C PHE A 146 9.03 9.71 -4.40
N SER A 147 10.17 9.28 -4.93
CA SER A 147 10.22 8.37 -6.08
C SER A 147 10.37 6.96 -5.55
N LEU A 148 9.41 6.09 -5.84
CA LEU A 148 9.28 4.77 -5.25
C LEU A 148 8.94 3.69 -6.28
N GLU A 149 9.30 2.47 -5.95
CA GLU A 149 8.89 1.27 -6.65
C GLU A 149 8.53 0.19 -5.62
N GLY A 150 7.49 -0.58 -5.88
CA GLY A 150 6.97 -1.54 -4.93
C GLY A 150 6.43 -2.79 -5.60
N TRP A 151 6.62 -3.92 -4.92
CA TRP A 151 6.01 -5.20 -5.25
C TRP A 151 5.19 -5.65 -4.06
N MET A 152 4.00 -6.17 -4.32
CA MET A 152 3.11 -6.73 -3.31
C MET A 152 2.68 -8.11 -3.76
N THR A 153 2.76 -9.08 -2.85
CA THR A 153 2.27 -10.44 -3.03
C THR A 153 0.99 -10.60 -2.24
N LEU A 154 -0.06 -11.07 -2.91
CA LEU A 154 -1.33 -11.44 -2.32
C LEU A 154 -1.43 -12.96 -2.27
N THR A 155 -1.91 -13.47 -1.13
CA THR A 155 -2.23 -14.88 -0.94
C THR A 155 -3.60 -14.98 -0.28
N ASN A 156 -4.52 -15.76 -0.87
CA ASN A 156 -5.89 -15.93 -0.38
C ASN A 156 -6.64 -14.60 -0.12
N GLY A 157 -6.39 -13.59 -0.94
CA GLY A 157 -7.06 -12.29 -0.87
C GLY A 157 -6.50 -11.36 0.20
N THR A 158 -5.46 -11.76 0.92
CA THR A 158 -4.77 -10.94 1.93
C THR A 158 -3.34 -10.63 1.50
N PHE A 159 -2.78 -9.57 2.05
CA PHE A 159 -1.35 -9.28 1.92
C PHE A 159 -0.52 -10.44 2.50
N ALA A 160 0.54 -10.85 1.79
CA ALA A 160 1.47 -11.87 2.28
C ALA A 160 2.87 -11.28 2.49
N SER A 161 3.37 -10.58 1.48
CA SER A 161 4.66 -9.91 1.54
C SER A 161 4.75 -8.78 0.53
N GLY A 162 5.76 -7.93 0.68
CA GLY A 162 6.06 -6.90 -0.30
C GLY A 162 7.49 -6.39 -0.17
N ASP A 163 7.98 -5.84 -1.27
CA ASP A 163 9.26 -5.17 -1.36
C ASP A 163 9.01 -3.73 -1.74
N ILE A 164 9.69 -2.80 -1.08
CA ILE A 164 9.59 -1.37 -1.32
C ILE A 164 10.99 -0.86 -1.59
N TRP A 165 11.13 -0.06 -2.64
CA TRP A 165 12.33 0.65 -2.98
C TRP A 165 12.02 2.15 -3.07
N LEU A 166 12.47 2.91 -2.07
CA LEU A 166 12.48 4.36 -2.11
C LEU A 166 13.76 4.81 -2.80
N LYS A 167 13.64 5.14 -4.10
CA LYS A 167 14.78 5.55 -4.93
C LYS A 167 15.38 6.84 -4.39
N GLN A 168 14.52 7.81 -4.09
CA GLN A 168 14.87 9.10 -3.52
C GLN A 168 13.62 9.74 -2.93
N GLY A 169 13.80 10.69 -2.01
CA GLY A 169 12.71 11.50 -1.51
C GLY A 169 12.93 11.95 -0.09
N GLY A 170 11.88 12.52 0.49
CA GLY A 170 11.93 12.99 1.85
C GLY A 170 10.58 13.45 2.39
N ALA A 171 10.57 13.64 3.69
CA ALA A 171 9.43 14.15 4.43
C ALA A 171 9.90 15.24 5.40
N GLY A 172 9.08 16.26 5.59
CA GLY A 172 9.35 17.37 6.51
C GLY A 172 8.18 17.60 7.44
N TRP A 173 8.47 17.87 8.71
CA TRP A 173 7.46 18.17 9.73
C TRP A 173 7.96 19.24 10.70
N LYS A 174 7.02 19.88 11.38
CA LYS A 174 7.32 20.84 12.43
C LYS A 174 7.54 20.14 13.77
N GLY A 175 8.73 20.26 14.34
CA GLY A 175 9.03 19.90 15.73
C GLY A 175 8.64 21.02 16.71
N GLU A 176 8.91 20.82 18.00
CA GLU A 176 8.61 21.83 19.04
C GLU A 176 9.37 23.14 18.81
N ASN A 177 10.65 23.05 18.45
CA ASN A 177 11.55 24.21 18.36
C ASN A 177 12.14 24.45 16.96
N HIS A 178 12.18 23.43 16.09
CA HIS A 178 12.75 23.52 14.74
C HIS A 178 11.98 22.62 13.76
N GLN A 179 12.12 22.91 12.46
CA GLN A 179 11.61 22.05 11.40
C GLN A 179 12.56 20.86 11.22
N HIS A 180 12.01 19.67 11.11
CA HIS A 180 12.75 18.44 10.87
C HIS A 180 12.55 17.94 9.45
N GLN A 181 13.58 17.30 8.91
CA GLN A 181 13.56 16.73 7.57
C GLN A 181 14.19 15.33 7.57
N LEU A 182 13.44 14.36 7.07
CA LEU A 182 13.92 13.05 6.68
C LEU A 182 14.18 13.06 5.18
N SER A 183 15.31 12.50 4.76
CA SER A 183 15.56 12.16 3.35
C SER A 183 16.01 10.72 3.24
N VAL A 184 15.71 10.11 2.10
CA VAL A 184 16.11 8.74 1.76
C VAL A 184 16.83 8.75 0.43
N ASP A 185 17.84 7.91 0.31
CA ASP A 185 18.58 7.66 -0.93
C ASP A 185 18.72 6.16 -1.12
N ASN A 186 18.02 5.59 -2.08
CA ASN A 186 18.12 4.17 -2.43
C ASN A 186 17.84 3.21 -1.25
N LEU A 187 16.82 3.52 -0.45
CA LEU A 187 16.39 2.70 0.69
C LEU A 187 15.47 1.58 0.22
N THR A 188 15.74 0.36 0.67
CA THR A 188 14.89 -0.80 0.42
C THR A 188 14.29 -1.31 1.72
N ALA A 189 13.05 -1.78 1.66
CA ALA A 189 12.40 -2.45 2.77
C ALA A 189 11.67 -3.70 2.28
N HIS A 190 11.69 -4.75 3.09
CA HIS A 190 10.90 -5.95 2.89
C HIS A 190 9.86 -6.05 4.01
N VAL A 191 8.61 -6.29 3.63
CA VAL A 191 7.47 -6.40 4.55
C VAL A 191 6.90 -7.80 4.42
N THR A 192 6.68 -8.47 5.55
CA THR A 192 6.02 -9.78 5.58
C THR A 192 4.93 -9.78 6.63
N GLN A 193 3.81 -10.42 6.29
CA GLN A 193 2.78 -10.74 7.26
C GLN A 193 2.81 -12.25 7.53
N ASP A 194 2.97 -12.64 8.80
CA ASP A 194 2.96 -14.05 9.22
C ASP A 194 2.15 -14.21 10.50
N LYS A 195 1.20 -15.17 10.50
CA LYS A 195 0.31 -15.50 11.64
C LYS A 195 -0.32 -14.26 12.29
N GLY A 196 -0.75 -13.31 11.48
CA GLY A 196 -1.34 -12.04 11.92
C GLY A 196 -0.31 -10.99 12.38
N GLY A 197 0.95 -11.35 12.58
CA GLY A 197 2.03 -10.41 12.87
C GLY A 197 2.61 -9.76 11.61
N TRP A 198 3.32 -8.65 11.82
CA TRP A 198 3.96 -7.86 10.77
C TRP A 198 5.45 -7.77 11.05
N GLN A 199 6.27 -7.91 10.00
CA GLN A 199 7.70 -7.67 10.07
C GLN A 199 8.12 -6.75 8.93
N PHE A 200 8.91 -5.73 9.26
CA PHE A 200 9.53 -4.77 8.35
C PHE A 200 11.04 -4.90 8.50
N ALA A 201 11.74 -5.20 7.42
CA ALA A 201 13.19 -5.35 7.38
C ALA A 201 13.81 -4.36 6.40
N ILE A 202 14.66 -3.48 6.91
CA ILE A 202 15.45 -2.51 6.15
C ILE A 202 16.91 -2.96 6.28
N PRO A 203 17.51 -3.60 5.26
CA PRO A 203 18.87 -4.13 5.37
C PRO A 203 19.94 -3.04 5.46
N ASP A 204 19.66 -1.83 4.97
CA ASP A 204 20.59 -0.71 4.93
C ASP A 204 19.85 0.62 5.08
N THR A 205 19.98 1.23 6.26
CA THR A 205 19.41 2.53 6.63
C THR A 205 20.13 3.65 5.87
N ARG A 206 19.72 3.87 4.63
CA ARG A 206 20.21 4.95 3.75
C ARG A 206 19.34 6.19 3.89
N ILE A 207 19.34 6.74 5.10
CA ILE A 207 18.53 7.90 5.46
C ILE A 207 19.42 9.01 6.00
N SER A 208 18.97 10.24 5.84
CA SER A 208 19.55 11.40 6.53
C SER A 208 18.46 12.14 7.29
N MET A 209 18.78 12.56 8.50
CA MET A 209 17.92 13.38 9.35
C MET A 209 18.54 14.78 9.45
N ASP A 210 17.77 15.82 9.16
CA ASP A 210 18.21 17.22 9.26
C ASP A 210 19.55 17.48 8.55
N ASN A 211 19.66 16.93 7.33
CA ASN A 211 20.87 16.94 6.48
C ASN A 211 22.10 16.22 7.07
N LYS A 212 21.93 15.44 8.13
CA LYS A 212 22.98 14.60 8.71
C LYS A 212 22.70 13.13 8.36
N PRO A 213 23.63 12.44 7.68
CA PRO A 213 23.49 11.02 7.40
C PRO A 213 23.31 10.22 8.69
N TRP A 214 22.30 9.35 8.73
CA TRP A 214 22.17 8.36 9.80
C TRP A 214 23.22 7.26 9.57
N PRO A 215 23.80 6.67 10.62
CA PRO A 215 24.60 5.46 10.49
C PRO A 215 23.96 4.38 9.61
N ARG A 216 24.72 3.82 8.69
CA ARG A 216 24.25 2.69 7.89
C ARG A 216 24.23 1.43 8.73
N GLY A 217 23.10 0.74 8.71
CA GLY A 217 22.85 -0.48 9.45
C GLY A 217 21.55 -1.14 9.00
N ALA A 218 21.29 -2.33 9.54
CA ALA A 218 20.04 -3.03 9.34
C ALA A 218 19.06 -2.64 10.45
N LEU A 219 17.80 -2.36 10.10
CA LEU A 219 16.71 -2.16 11.03
C LEU A 219 15.63 -3.21 10.76
N THR A 220 15.16 -3.88 11.80
CA THR A 220 14.03 -4.80 11.73
C THR A 220 13.04 -4.45 12.82
N LEU A 221 11.80 -4.22 12.42
CA LEU A 221 10.65 -3.99 13.29
C LEU A 221 9.71 -5.17 13.11
N ALA A 222 9.34 -5.85 14.20
CA ALA A 222 8.35 -6.92 14.14
C ALA A 222 7.29 -6.71 15.22
N TRP A 223 6.03 -6.61 14.82
CA TRP A 223 4.90 -6.66 15.73
C TRP A 223 4.30 -8.06 15.70
N MET A 224 4.13 -8.64 16.88
CA MET A 224 3.56 -9.97 17.06
C MET A 224 2.26 -9.82 17.86
N PRO A 225 1.12 -10.32 17.35
CA PRO A 225 -0.13 -10.30 18.09
C PRO A 225 -0.05 -11.22 19.31
N GLU A 226 -1.01 -11.08 20.22
CA GLU A 226 -1.21 -12.02 21.33
C GLU A 226 -1.24 -13.46 20.81
N GLN A 227 -0.48 -14.35 21.45
CA GLN A 227 -0.40 -15.76 21.10
C GLN A 227 -0.93 -16.62 22.24
N ASP A 228 -1.76 -17.61 21.88
CA ASP A 228 -2.09 -18.71 22.79
C ASP A 228 -0.86 -19.61 22.90
N VAL A 229 -0.30 -19.71 24.10
CA VAL A 229 0.91 -20.49 24.38
C VAL A 229 0.60 -21.81 25.10
N GLY A 230 -0.68 -22.15 25.27
CA GLY A 230 -1.13 -23.36 25.95
C GLY A 230 -0.96 -23.29 27.48
N GLY A 231 -1.92 -23.88 28.20
CA GLY A 231 -1.96 -23.91 29.67
C GLY A 231 -3.17 -23.16 30.25
N ARG A 232 -3.49 -23.40 31.53
CA ARG A 232 -4.72 -22.90 32.18
C ARG A 232 -4.93 -21.37 32.13
N ASN A 233 -3.86 -20.59 31.92
CA ASN A 233 -3.85 -19.13 31.74
C ASN A 233 -2.85 -18.68 30.63
N GLY A 234 -2.58 -19.52 29.63
CA GLY A 234 -1.45 -19.35 28.70
C GLY A 234 -1.69 -18.35 27.57
N LYS A 235 -1.71 -17.05 27.85
CA LYS A 235 -1.66 -15.99 26.83
C LYS A 235 -0.35 -15.22 26.92
N ARG A 236 0.37 -15.12 25.81
CA ARG A 236 1.49 -14.17 25.65
C ARG A 236 0.94 -12.92 24.99
N SER A 237 1.02 -11.78 25.67
CA SER A 237 0.62 -10.47 25.15
C SER A 237 1.30 -10.13 23.83
N ASP A 238 0.76 -9.14 23.14
CA ASP A 238 1.38 -8.56 21.96
C ASP A 238 2.80 -8.05 22.25
N GLU A 239 3.68 -8.18 21.27
CA GLU A 239 5.10 -7.88 21.41
C GLU A 239 5.60 -7.05 20.23
N LEU A 240 6.20 -5.90 20.51
CA LEU A 240 6.98 -5.13 19.52
C LEU A 240 8.47 -5.44 19.71
N ARG A 241 9.08 -6.00 18.67
CA ARG A 241 10.51 -6.30 18.61
C ARG A 241 11.21 -5.33 17.68
N ILE A 242 12.27 -4.72 18.18
CA ILE A 242 13.15 -3.83 17.41
C ILE A 242 14.55 -4.42 17.43
N ARG A 243 15.13 -4.64 16.25
CA ARG A 243 16.54 -5.01 16.09
C ARG A 243 17.19 -4.00 15.18
N ALA A 244 18.30 -3.42 15.63
CA ALA A 244 19.08 -2.47 14.85
C ALA A 244 20.56 -2.83 14.92
N SER A 245 21.30 -2.62 13.82
CA SER A 245 22.76 -2.52 13.86
C SER A 245 23.18 -1.06 13.70
N ASN A 246 24.28 -0.68 14.35
CA ASN A 246 24.84 0.68 14.30
C ASN A 246 23.83 1.79 14.66
N LEU A 247 22.98 1.55 15.66
CA LEU A 247 21.98 2.53 16.07
C LEU A 247 22.65 3.73 16.77
N ASP A 248 22.46 4.93 16.22
CA ASP A 248 22.79 6.17 16.92
C ASP A 248 21.52 6.77 17.53
N LEU A 249 21.43 6.69 18.86
CA LEU A 249 20.31 7.20 19.63
C LEU A 249 20.26 8.74 19.66
N THR A 250 21.37 9.42 19.35
CA THR A 250 21.38 10.89 19.27
C THR A 250 20.71 11.39 17.98
N ALA A 251 20.84 10.63 16.89
CA ALA A 251 20.13 10.89 15.63
C ALA A 251 18.62 10.65 15.72
N ILE A 252 18.16 9.88 16.72
CA ILE A 252 16.74 9.62 17.00
C ILE A 252 16.04 10.85 17.62
N GLU A 253 16.77 11.88 18.07
CA GLU A 253 16.15 13.06 18.70
C GLU A 253 15.14 13.77 17.76
N GLY A 254 15.41 13.82 16.46
CA GLY A 254 14.44 14.29 15.45
C GLY A 254 13.22 13.36 15.30
N LEU A 255 13.41 12.04 15.43
CA LEU A 255 12.30 11.09 15.48
C LEU A 255 11.59 11.06 16.84
N ARG A 256 12.18 11.61 17.91
CA ARG A 256 11.57 11.63 19.24
C ARG A 256 10.28 12.44 19.24
N SER A 257 10.26 13.56 18.49
CA SER A 257 9.04 14.34 18.31
C SER A 257 7.95 13.55 17.58
N MET A 258 8.33 12.58 16.73
CA MET A 258 7.39 11.65 16.12
C MET A 258 6.97 10.58 17.13
N ALA A 259 7.92 9.86 17.74
CA ALA A 259 7.66 8.78 18.69
C ALA A 259 6.77 9.21 19.87
N ALA A 260 6.97 10.42 20.39
CA ALA A 260 6.11 10.98 21.45
C ALA A 260 4.63 11.11 21.02
N LYS A 261 4.37 11.33 19.73
CA LYS A 261 3.02 11.39 19.15
C LYS A 261 2.49 10.03 18.70
N LEU A 262 3.34 8.99 18.67
CA LEU A 262 2.98 7.61 18.32
C LEU A 262 2.64 6.78 19.57
N SER A 263 3.04 7.22 20.77
CA SER A 263 2.70 6.58 22.04
C SER A 263 1.23 6.84 22.42
N PRO A 264 0.44 5.82 22.77
CA PRO A 264 -0.84 6.03 23.44
C PRO A 264 -0.63 6.75 24.78
N GLU A 265 -1.55 7.62 25.17
CA GLU A 265 -1.66 8.13 26.55
C GLU A 265 -2.01 7.01 27.54
#